data_AF-A0A943R398-F1
#
_entry.id   AF-A0A943R398-F1
#
_cell.length_a   1.000
_cell.length_b   1.000
_cell.length_c   1.000
_cell.angle_alpha   90.00
_cell.angle_beta   90.00
_cell.angle_gamma   90.00
#
_symmetry.space_group_name_H-M   'P 1'
#
loop_
_entity.id
_entity.type
_entity.pdbx_description
1 polymer ?
#
loop_
_entity_poly.entity_id
_entity_poly.type
_entity_poly.pdbx_seq_one_letter_code
_entity_poly.pdbx_strand_id
1 'polypeptide(L)'
;GHGIGTAMHQAPEVLNYRPRGLSPRIKPGMVLAVEPMLTDGSIETFVLEDDWTVKTSDGSLASHWEHTIARTSRGVWVLTSPDGGAAGLAPYGVKPTPLSA
;
A
#
# COMPACT_ATOMS: atom_id res chain seq x y z
N GLY A 1 -3.39 3.36 -2.16
CA GLY A 1 -3.54 1.96 -2.57
C GLY A 1 -4.95 1.46 -2.47
N HIS A 2 -5.09 0.15 -2.63
CA HIS A 2 -6.36 -0.49 -2.94
C HIS A 2 -6.41 -1.95 -2.45
N GLY A 3 -7.60 -2.53 -2.40
CA GLY A 3 -7.74 -3.97 -2.39
C GLY A 3 -7.27 -4.54 -3.74
N ILE A 4 -6.65 -5.72 -3.71
CA ILE A 4 -6.13 -6.40 -4.89
C ILE A 4 -6.40 -7.90 -4.77
N GLY A 5 -6.62 -8.59 -5.88
CA GLY A 5 -6.88 -10.04 -5.88
C GLY A 5 -7.49 -10.49 -7.19
N THR A 6 -8.80 -10.74 -7.19
CA THR A 6 -9.56 -11.13 -8.39
C THR A 6 -9.73 -9.98 -9.39
N ALA A 7 -9.54 -8.74 -8.94
CA ALA A 7 -9.45 -7.55 -9.77
C ALA A 7 -8.16 -6.79 -9.42
N MET A 8 -7.64 -6.04 -10.41
CA MET A 8 -6.43 -5.22 -10.24
C MET A 8 -6.66 -4.16 -9.15
N HIS A 9 -7.76 -3.40 -9.26
CA HIS A 9 -8.20 -2.44 -8.25
C HIS A 9 -9.58 -2.84 -7.74
N GLN A 10 -9.72 -3.02 -6.42
CA GLN A 10 -10.99 -3.30 -5.76
C GLN A 10 -11.03 -2.65 -4.37
N ALA A 11 -12.22 -2.57 -3.78
CA ALA A 11 -12.36 -2.06 -2.42
C ALA A 11 -11.58 -2.93 -1.40
N PRO A 12 -11.10 -2.34 -0.28
CA PRO A 12 -11.20 -0.93 0.08
C PRO A 12 -10.12 -0.06 -0.55
N GLU A 13 -10.36 1.24 -0.60
CA GLU A 13 -9.27 2.22 -0.75
C GLU A 13 -8.38 2.21 0.50
N VAL A 14 -7.07 2.28 0.28
CA VAL A 14 -6.04 2.36 1.32
C VAL A 14 -5.33 3.70 1.17
N LEU A 15 -5.77 4.68 1.96
CA LEU A 15 -5.24 6.04 1.88
C LEU A 15 -3.84 6.13 2.50
N ASN A 16 -2.92 6.80 1.79
CA ASN A 16 -1.53 7.01 2.21
C ASN A 16 -1.36 8.22 3.17
N TYR A 17 -2.45 8.89 3.49
CA TYR A 17 -2.53 9.99 4.45
C TYR A 17 -3.58 9.66 5.51
N ARG A 18 -3.52 10.34 6.64
CA ARG A 18 -4.49 10.12 7.73
C ARG A 18 -5.87 10.64 7.34
N PRO A 19 -6.90 9.78 7.21
CA PRO A 19 -8.25 10.25 6.97
C PRO A 19 -8.93 10.65 8.30
N ARG A 20 -9.88 11.59 8.22
CA ARG A 20 -10.84 11.84 9.30
C ARG A 20 -12.04 10.92 9.11
N GLY A 21 -12.55 10.35 10.21
CA GLY A 21 -13.71 9.46 10.18
C GLY A 21 -13.37 7.97 10.18
N LEU A 22 -14.33 7.15 9.74
CA LEU A 22 -14.21 5.68 9.75
C LEU A 22 -13.40 5.21 8.54
N SER A 23 -12.36 4.43 8.79
CA SER A 23 -11.67 3.66 7.75
C SER A 23 -12.26 2.25 7.64
N PRO A 24 -12.16 1.61 6.45
CA PRO A 24 -12.60 0.24 6.28
C PRO A 24 -11.93 -0.72 7.27
N ARG A 25 -12.71 -1.63 7.85
CA ARG A 25 -12.17 -2.67 8.73
C ARG A 25 -11.42 -3.71 7.92
N ILE A 26 -10.13 -3.87 8.19
CA ILE A 26 -9.31 -4.93 7.60
C ILE A 26 -9.68 -6.29 8.24
N LYS A 27 -9.97 -7.29 7.40
CA LYS A 27 -10.42 -8.63 7.82
C LYS A 27 -9.55 -9.72 7.19
N PRO A 28 -9.43 -10.90 7.84
CA PRO A 28 -8.89 -12.09 7.20
C PRO A 28 -9.51 -12.37 5.83
N GLY A 29 -8.68 -12.76 4.86
CA GLY A 29 -9.06 -13.01 3.47
C GLY A 29 -8.87 -11.81 2.55
N MET A 30 -8.54 -10.63 3.08
CA MET A 30 -8.22 -9.45 2.28
C MET A 30 -6.75 -9.43 1.87
N VAL A 31 -6.50 -8.94 0.66
CA VAL A 31 -5.16 -8.59 0.18
C VAL A 31 -5.19 -7.14 -0.27
N LEU A 32 -4.19 -6.36 0.15
CA LEU A 32 -4.14 -4.92 -0.03
C LEU A 32 -2.80 -4.51 -0.66
N ALA A 33 -2.86 -3.60 -1.62
CA ALA A 33 -1.74 -2.78 -2.06
C ALA A 33 -1.57 -1.61 -1.09
N VAL A 34 -0.42 -1.56 -0.42
CA VAL A 34 0.01 -0.42 0.38
C VAL A 34 1.17 0.24 -0.36
N GLU A 35 0.94 1.47 -0.81
CA GLU A 35 1.72 2.07 -1.92
C GLU A 35 1.92 3.58 -1.71
N PRO A 36 2.63 4.00 -0.64
CA PRO A 36 2.84 5.41 -0.37
C PRO A 36 3.66 6.10 -1.47
N MET A 37 3.11 7.21 -1.96
CA MET A 37 3.84 8.19 -2.76
C MET A 37 4.20 9.36 -1.85
N LEU A 38 5.49 9.70 -1.78
CA LEU A 38 5.99 10.83 -1.01
C LEU A 38 6.55 11.88 -1.95
N THR A 39 6.20 13.13 -1.72
CA THR A 39 6.73 14.31 -2.40
C THR A 39 7.66 15.07 -1.47
N ASP A 40 8.77 15.60 -1.98
CA ASP A 40 9.68 16.46 -1.20
C ASP A 40 9.06 17.85 -0.96
N GLY A 41 8.22 18.31 -1.89
CA GLY A 41 7.46 19.55 -1.80
C GLY A 41 5.95 19.32 -1.62
N SER A 42 5.16 20.05 -2.41
CA SER A 42 3.69 19.99 -2.42
C SER A 42 3.15 18.61 -2.80
N ILE A 43 2.03 18.23 -2.19
CA ILE A 43 1.27 17.02 -2.55
C ILE A 43 0.36 17.22 -3.78
N GLU A 44 0.19 18.47 -4.20
CA GLU A 44 -0.66 18.81 -5.35
C GLU A 44 -0.05 18.24 -6.63
N THR A 45 -0.89 17.63 -7.46
CA THR A 45 -0.47 16.98 -8.70
C THR A 45 -1.38 17.35 -9.87
N PHE A 46 -0.90 17.09 -11.08
CA PHE A 46 -1.69 17.19 -12.30
C PHE A 46 -1.34 16.04 -13.26
N VAL A 47 -2.29 15.70 -14.13
CA VAL A 47 -2.12 14.68 -15.17
C VAL A 47 -1.66 15.39 -16.45
N LEU A 48 -0.69 14.80 -17.15
CA LEU A 48 -0.21 15.31 -18.43
C LEU A 48 -1.19 15.01 -19.57
N GLU A 49 -0.91 15.57 -20.75
CA GLU A 49 -1.71 15.39 -21.97
C GLU A 49 -1.77 13.94 -22.48
N ASP A 50 -0.94 13.03 -21.93
CA ASP A 50 -1.00 11.61 -22.22
C ASP A 50 -2.08 10.85 -21.43
N ASP A 51 -2.83 11.55 -20.57
CA ASP A 51 -3.87 11.01 -19.68
C ASP A 51 -3.38 9.98 -18.64
N TRP A 52 -2.05 9.81 -18.47
CA TRP A 52 -1.47 8.79 -17.59
C TRP A 52 -0.41 9.33 -16.63
N THR A 53 0.52 10.15 -17.14
CA THR A 53 1.66 10.61 -16.35
C THR A 53 1.18 11.64 -15.33
N VAL A 54 1.42 11.37 -14.05
CA VAL A 54 1.13 12.29 -12.94
C VAL A 54 2.42 12.99 -12.50
N LYS A 55 2.39 14.32 -12.42
CA LYS A 55 3.53 15.13 -11.92
C LYS A 55 3.15 15.97 -10.71
N THR A 56 4.13 16.24 -9.85
CA THR A 56 4.03 17.26 -8.80
C THR A 56 3.84 18.64 -9.42
N SER A 57 2.93 19.44 -8.87
CA SER A 57 2.61 20.77 -9.40
C SER A 57 3.76 21.77 -9.26
N ASP A 58 4.66 21.55 -8.30
CA ASP A 58 5.80 22.41 -7.99
C ASP A 58 7.13 21.91 -8.62
N GLY A 59 7.11 20.79 -9.34
CA GLY A 59 8.28 20.18 -9.97
C GLY A 59 9.24 19.51 -8.99
N SER A 60 8.87 19.36 -7.71
CA SER A 60 9.67 18.65 -6.71
C SER A 60 9.77 17.15 -7.01
N LEU A 61 10.78 16.51 -6.41
CA LEU A 61 10.96 15.06 -6.53
C LEU A 61 9.83 14.31 -5.81
N ALA A 62 9.44 13.18 -6.40
CA ALA A 62 8.54 12.23 -5.79
C ALA A 62 9.17 10.84 -5.77
N SER A 63 8.79 10.05 -4.78
CA SER A 63 9.17 8.65 -4.65
C SER A 63 7.92 7.81 -4.41
N HIS A 64 7.92 6.61 -4.96
CA HIS A 64 6.83 5.65 -4.80
C HIS A 64 7.44 4.31 -4.41
N TRP A 65 6.82 3.64 -3.45
CA TRP A 65 7.14 2.26 -3.13
C TRP A 65 5.87 1.51 -2.74
N GLU A 66 5.83 0.22 -3.04
CA GLU A 66 4.63 -0.59 -2.87
C GLU A 66 4.95 -1.99 -2.33
N HIS A 67 4.03 -2.48 -1.50
CA HIS A 67 3.91 -3.88 -1.17
C HIS A 67 2.46 -4.38 -1.24
N THR A 68 2.32 -5.62 -1.71
CA THR A 68 1.06 -6.37 -1.63
C THR A 68 1.05 -7.22 -0.35
N ILE A 69 0.06 -7.01 0.51
CA ILE A 69 0.00 -7.59 1.85
C ILE A 69 -1.27 -8.42 2.01
N ALA A 70 -1.11 -9.71 2.35
CA ALA A 70 -2.21 -10.60 2.67
C ALA A 70 -2.52 -10.55 4.18
N ARG A 71 -3.77 -10.26 4.53
CA ARG A 71 -4.29 -10.48 5.88
C ARG A 71 -4.93 -11.86 5.95
N THR A 72 -4.27 -12.80 6.63
CA THR A 72 -4.81 -14.15 6.87
C THR A 72 -5.55 -14.20 8.22
N SER A 73 -6.08 -15.35 8.63
CA SER A 73 -6.58 -15.52 10.01
C SER A 73 -5.45 -15.51 11.05
N ARG A 74 -4.25 -15.95 10.66
CA ARG A 74 -3.10 -16.13 11.56
C ARG A 74 -2.23 -14.88 11.72
N GLY A 75 -2.22 -14.00 10.72
CA GLY A 75 -1.38 -12.81 10.75
C GLY A 75 -1.37 -12.05 9.43
N VAL A 76 -0.29 -11.35 9.17
CA VAL A 76 0.01 -10.71 7.89
C VAL A 76 1.14 -11.46 7.18
N TRP A 77 1.15 -11.40 5.85
CA TRP A 77 2.25 -11.86 5.02
C TRP A 77 2.44 -10.88 3.86
N VAL A 78 3.67 -10.39 3.66
CA VAL A 78 3.99 -9.49 2.56
C VAL A 78 4.34 -10.33 1.32
N LEU A 79 3.42 -10.41 0.37
CA LEU A 79 3.52 -11.28 -0.81
C LEU A 79 4.68 -10.91 -1.74
N THR A 80 5.03 -9.63 -1.76
CA THR A 80 6.06 -9.04 -2.62
C THR A 80 7.41 -8.87 -1.92
N SER A 81 7.60 -9.44 -0.72
CA SER A 81 8.90 -9.50 -0.03
C SER A 81 9.44 -10.93 -0.03
N PRO A 82 10.72 -11.17 -0.36
CA PRO A 82 11.32 -12.51 -0.36
C PRO A 82 11.21 -13.27 0.98
N ASP A 83 11.18 -12.53 2.10
CA ASP A 83 11.11 -13.08 3.46
C ASP A 83 9.71 -12.93 4.11
N GLY A 84 8.69 -12.60 3.29
CA GLY A 84 7.35 -12.32 3.78
C GLY A 84 7.20 -11.04 4.59
N GLY A 85 8.22 -10.17 4.59
CA GLY A 85 8.31 -8.91 5.31
C GLY A 85 9.00 -9.01 6.66
N ALA A 86 9.64 -10.14 6.99
CA ALA A 86 10.18 -10.39 8.33
C ALA A 86 11.20 -9.34 8.78
N ALA A 87 12.20 -9.03 7.94
CA ALA A 87 13.21 -8.03 8.26
C ALA A 87 12.62 -6.62 8.40
N GLY A 88 11.73 -6.22 7.48
CA GLY A 88 11.11 -4.89 7.50
C GLY A 88 10.11 -4.69 8.64
N LEU A 89 9.45 -5.75 9.09
CA LEU A 89 8.44 -5.71 10.16
C LEU A 89 9.02 -5.91 11.56
N ALA A 90 10.23 -6.48 11.68
CA ALA A 90 10.88 -6.76 12.96
C ALA A 90 11.02 -5.52 13.88
N PRO A 91 11.40 -4.31 13.40
CA PRO A 91 11.48 -3.12 14.24
C PRO A 91 10.14 -2.71 14.89
N TYR A 92 9.02 -3.16 14.32
CA TYR A 92 7.67 -2.88 14.82
C TYR A 92 7.12 -4.02 15.68
N GLY A 93 7.93 -5.05 15.99
CA GLY A 93 7.50 -6.21 16.77
C GLY A 93 6.48 -7.11 16.05
N VAL A 94 6.35 -6.98 14.72
CA VAL A 94 5.40 -7.75 13.92
C VAL A 94 6.11 -8.94 13.30
N LYS A 95 5.68 -10.15 13.67
CA LYS A 95 6.16 -11.39 13.06
C LYS A 95 5.20 -11.80 11.93
N PRO A 96 5.61 -11.76 10.65
CA PRO A 96 4.76 -12.22 9.56
C PRO A 96 4.53 -13.73 9.65
N THR A 97 3.39 -14.17 9.14
CA THR A 97 2.96 -15.57 9.18
C THR A 97 2.86 -16.14 7.76
N PRO A 98 3.72 -17.11 7.38
CA PRO A 98 3.71 -17.73 6.05
C PRO A 98 2.34 -18.27 5.62
N LEU A 99 2.02 -18.18 4.33
CA LEU A 99 0.73 -18.62 3.76
C LEU A 99 0.51 -20.13 3.92
N SER A 100 1.53 -20.93 3.65
CA SER A 100 1.59 -22.36 3.94
C SER A 100 2.55 -22.61 5.11
N ALA A 101 2.18 -23.53 6.01
CA ALA A 101 3.10 -24.11 6.97
C ALA A 101 3.87 -25.26 6.31
#